data_AF-A0A261VM56-F1
#
_entry.id   AF-A0A261VM56-F1
#
_cell.length_a   1.000
_cell.length_b   1.000
_cell.length_c   1.000
_cell.angle_alpha   90.00
_cell.angle_beta   90.00
_cell.angle_gamma   90.00
#
_symmetry.space_group_name_H-M   'P 1'
#
loop_
_entity.id
_entity.type
_entity.pdbx_description
1 polymer ?
#
loop_
_entity_poly.entity_id
_entity_poly.type
_entity_poly.pdbx_seq_one_letter_code
_entity_poly.pdbx_strand_id
1 'polypeptide(L)'
;MRAAPFPPSIFLYTEEQRGNQLVESEVVGMLSDISGAEKFVVIRDPHADLQYVYRVDHASSNLDAVAMTQADAAHFDGKHSIQINAMSYRLGTPAAALALLRGTTHWIQDKGALLSVLLHNAASRGAGFSPRRIHRERVYAVPPGVPIERLSRHDPGEQDGSLWLMPEGDER
;
A
#
# COMPACT_ATOMS: atom_id res chain seq x y z
N MET A 1 -2.44 27.68 -8.38
CA MET A 1 -2.87 26.47 -7.65
C MET A 1 -1.64 25.64 -7.36
N ARG A 2 -1.33 25.33 -6.09
CA ARG A 2 -0.26 24.38 -5.75
C ARG A 2 -0.79 22.98 -6.10
N ALA A 3 -0.07 22.21 -6.91
CA ALA A 3 -0.34 20.78 -7.07
C ALA A 3 -0.43 20.15 -5.68
N ALA A 4 -1.47 19.36 -5.41
CA ALA A 4 -1.54 18.60 -4.17
C ALA A 4 -0.26 17.74 -4.07
N PRO A 5 0.45 17.75 -2.93
CA PRO A 5 1.61 16.89 -2.78
C PRO A 5 1.17 15.45 -2.99
N PHE A 6 1.84 14.74 -3.91
CA PHE A 6 1.60 13.32 -4.11
C PHE A 6 1.74 12.59 -2.77
N PRO A 7 0.84 11.65 -2.45
CA PRO A 7 0.97 10.89 -1.23
C PRO A 7 2.29 10.10 -1.27
N PRO A 8 2.96 9.95 -0.11
CA PRO A 8 4.25 9.27 -0.07
C PRO A 8 4.12 7.83 -0.56
N SER A 9 5.13 7.34 -1.27
CA SER A 9 5.14 6.00 -1.86
C SER A 9 6.42 5.23 -1.50
N ILE A 10 6.34 3.90 -1.62
CA ILE A 10 7.45 2.96 -1.56
C ILE A 10 7.33 1.94 -2.69
N PHE A 11 8.38 1.18 -2.96
CA PHE A 11 8.36 0.06 -3.89
C PHE A 11 8.22 -1.26 -3.14
N LEU A 12 7.16 -2.00 -3.45
CA LEU A 12 6.92 -3.34 -2.96
C LEU A 12 7.32 -4.36 -4.01
N TYR A 13 8.30 -5.21 -3.70
CA TYR A 13 8.59 -6.39 -4.49
C TYR A 13 7.51 -7.43 -4.23
N THR A 14 6.86 -7.85 -5.32
CA THR A 14 5.75 -8.80 -5.30
C THR A 14 6.07 -9.99 -6.20
N GLU A 15 5.75 -11.19 -5.74
CA GLU A 15 5.89 -12.44 -6.51
C GLU A 15 4.51 -12.88 -7.02
N GLU A 16 3.96 -12.09 -7.95
CA GLU A 16 2.63 -12.30 -8.51
C GLU A 16 2.62 -13.30 -9.67
N GLN A 17 1.43 -13.80 -10.02
CA GLN A 17 1.29 -14.68 -11.20
C GLN A 17 1.69 -13.99 -12.51
N ARG A 18 1.63 -12.66 -12.56
CA ARG A 18 2.02 -11.84 -13.71
C ARG A 18 3.54 -11.67 -13.84
N GLY A 19 4.31 -12.17 -12.87
CA GLY A 19 5.76 -12.05 -12.81
C GLY A 19 6.22 -11.29 -11.58
N ASN A 20 7.51 -11.43 -11.29
CA ASN A 20 8.16 -10.74 -10.18
C ASN A 20 8.40 -9.28 -10.56
N GLN A 21 7.87 -8.34 -9.78
CA GLN A 21 7.98 -6.92 -10.08
C GLN A 21 8.05 -6.05 -8.81
N LEU A 22 8.65 -4.87 -8.94
CA LEU A 22 8.60 -3.81 -7.94
C LEU A 22 7.44 -2.88 -8.28
N VAL A 23 6.46 -2.81 -7.40
CA VAL A 23 5.26 -1.97 -7.59
C VAL A 23 5.33 -0.78 -6.65
N GLU A 24 5.30 0.42 -7.22
CA GLU A 24 5.14 1.64 -6.43
C GLU A 24 3.76 1.64 -5.76
N SER A 25 3.74 1.72 -4.43
CA SER A 25 2.55 1.61 -3.60
C SER A 25 2.46 2.80 -2.64
N GLU A 26 1.26 3.30 -2.43
CA GLU A 26 1.00 4.47 -1.59
C GLU A 26 1.09 4.09 -0.10
N VAL A 27 1.86 4.86 0.67
CA VAL A 27 1.92 4.78 2.13
C VAL A 27 0.80 5.63 2.71
N VAL A 28 -0.28 4.98 3.13
CA VAL A 28 -1.48 5.64 3.66
C VAL A 28 -1.23 6.18 5.07
N GLY A 29 -0.50 5.44 5.91
CA GLY A 29 -0.25 5.86 7.28
C GLY A 29 0.25 4.73 8.17
N MET A 30 0.09 4.92 9.48
CA MET A 30 0.57 3.98 10.50
C MET A 30 -0.58 3.56 11.41
N LEU A 31 -0.61 2.31 11.85
CA LEU A 31 -1.41 1.89 13.00
C LEU A 31 -0.50 1.70 14.20
N SER A 32 -0.92 2.22 15.35
CA SER A 32 -0.26 1.98 16.63
C SER A 32 -1.28 1.53 17.64
N ASP A 33 -0.96 0.49 18.41
CA ASP A 33 -1.78 0.17 19.57
C ASP A 33 -1.70 1.31 20.62
N ILE A 34 -2.60 1.31 21.61
CA ILE A 34 -2.66 2.35 22.65
C ILE A 34 -1.34 2.47 23.42
N SER A 35 -0.64 1.34 23.65
CA SER A 35 0.63 1.37 24.39
C SER A 35 1.79 1.90 23.55
N GLY A 36 1.66 1.90 22.22
CA GLY A 36 2.72 2.25 21.29
C GLY A 36 3.79 1.16 21.12
N ALA A 37 3.58 -0.03 21.69
CA ALA A 37 4.48 -1.17 21.59
C ALA A 37 4.39 -1.82 20.21
N GLU A 38 3.17 -1.94 19.66
CA GLU A 38 2.95 -2.48 18.33
C GLU A 38 2.65 -1.36 17.33
N LYS A 39 3.46 -1.33 16.27
CA LYS A 39 3.31 -0.39 15.17
C LYS A 39 3.31 -1.13 13.85
N PHE A 40 2.43 -0.70 12.96
CA PHE A 40 2.24 -1.28 11.64
C PHE A 40 2.18 -0.16 10.61
N VAL A 41 2.64 -0.43 9.40
CA VAL A 41 2.45 0.49 8.26
C VAL A 41 1.22 0.07 7.48
N VAL A 42 0.47 1.05 6.99
CA VAL A 42 -0.68 0.85 6.11
C VAL A 42 -0.29 1.29 4.72
N ILE A 43 -0.38 0.36 3.76
CA ILE A 43 -0.02 0.58 2.37
C ILE A 43 -1.20 0.17 1.48
N ARG A 44 -1.52 1.01 0.51
CA ARG A 44 -2.55 0.75 -0.49
C ARG A 44 -1.95 0.04 -1.69
N ASP A 45 -2.54 -1.09 -2.05
CA ASP A 45 -2.26 -1.82 -3.27
C ASP A 45 -2.86 -1.08 -4.47
N PRO A 46 -2.05 -0.68 -5.46
CA PRO A 46 -2.53 0.09 -6.60
C PRO A 46 -3.43 -0.67 -7.56
N HIS A 47 -3.42 -2.02 -7.53
CA HIS A 47 -4.22 -2.82 -8.46
C HIS A 47 -5.62 -3.10 -7.95
N ALA A 48 -5.76 -3.28 -6.63
CA ALA A 48 -7.00 -3.69 -5.99
C ALA A 48 -7.66 -2.57 -5.18
N ASP A 49 -6.98 -1.43 -5.00
CA ASP A 49 -7.36 -0.35 -4.07
C ASP A 49 -7.62 -0.86 -2.63
N LEU A 50 -6.91 -1.93 -2.26
CA LEU A 50 -6.99 -2.55 -0.95
C LEU A 50 -5.90 -2.00 -0.05
N GLN A 51 -6.24 -1.68 1.20
CA GLN A 51 -5.27 -1.24 2.20
C GLN A 51 -4.86 -2.39 3.09
N TYR A 52 -3.58 -2.76 3.01
CA TYR A 52 -2.98 -3.79 3.84
C TYR A 52 -2.22 -3.17 5.00
N VAL A 53 -2.34 -3.81 6.15
CA VAL A 53 -1.58 -3.49 7.36
C VAL A 53 -0.39 -4.44 7.43
N TYR A 54 0.81 -3.90 7.49
CA TYR A 54 2.06 -4.65 7.52
C TYR A 54 2.82 -4.48 8.83
N ARG A 55 3.35 -5.59 9.33
CA ARG A 55 4.46 -5.58 10.28
C ARG A 55 5.77 -5.41 9.52
N VAL A 56 6.64 -4.55 10.04
CA VAL A 56 7.93 -4.23 9.43
C VAL A 56 9.01 -5.15 10.01
N ASP A 57 9.65 -5.95 9.16
CA ASP A 57 10.86 -6.70 9.51
C ASP A 57 12.09 -6.01 8.90
N HIS A 58 12.75 -5.20 9.70
CA HIS A 58 13.95 -4.47 9.30
C HIS A 58 15.14 -5.37 8.99
N ALA A 59 15.23 -6.55 9.59
CA ALA A 59 16.40 -7.41 9.40
C ALA A 59 16.43 -8.01 7.99
N SER A 60 15.26 -8.27 7.41
CA SER A 60 15.10 -8.88 6.09
C SER A 60 14.50 -7.94 5.04
N SER A 61 14.26 -6.68 5.38
CA SER A 61 13.54 -5.70 4.54
C SER A 61 12.20 -6.24 4.02
N ASN A 62 11.53 -7.06 4.83
CA ASN A 62 10.24 -7.64 4.51
C ASN A 62 9.10 -6.88 5.21
N LEU A 63 7.96 -6.84 4.54
CA LEU A 63 6.69 -6.41 5.08
C LEU A 63 5.76 -7.62 5.15
N ASP A 64 5.41 -8.00 6.37
CA ASP A 64 4.52 -9.13 6.64
C ASP A 64 3.09 -8.59 6.78
N ALA A 65 2.22 -8.92 5.83
CA ALA A 65 0.81 -8.52 5.92
C ALA A 65 0.17 -9.20 7.15
N VAL A 66 -0.48 -8.42 7.98
CA VAL A 66 -1.12 -8.91 9.20
C VAL A 66 -2.62 -8.62 9.25
N ALA A 67 -3.11 -7.61 8.52
CA ALA A 67 -4.54 -7.32 8.41
C ALA A 67 -4.86 -6.54 7.13
N MET A 68 -6.15 -6.31 6.89
CA MET A 68 -6.65 -5.30 5.95
C MET A 68 -7.46 -4.26 6.72
N THR A 69 -7.49 -3.04 6.21
CA THR A 69 -8.30 -1.95 6.77
C THR A 69 -9.13 -1.29 5.68
N GLN A 70 -10.26 -0.71 6.08
CA GLN A 70 -11.13 0.11 5.24
C GLN A 70 -11.17 1.56 5.76
N ALA A 71 -10.24 1.92 6.63
CA ALA A 71 -10.13 3.27 7.15
C ALA A 71 -9.85 4.24 5.99
N ASP A 72 -10.57 5.37 5.97
CA ASP A 72 -10.30 6.44 5.02
C ASP A 72 -8.88 6.98 5.24
N ALA A 73 -8.13 7.15 4.15
CA ALA A 73 -6.81 7.76 4.13
C ALA A 73 -6.80 9.14 4.81
N ALA A 74 -7.89 9.90 4.70
CA ALA A 74 -8.03 11.21 5.34
C ALA A 74 -8.00 11.16 6.88
N HIS A 75 -8.32 10.00 7.48
CA HIS A 75 -8.30 9.81 8.93
C HIS A 75 -6.91 9.46 9.49
N PHE A 76 -5.90 9.23 8.63
CA PHE A 76 -4.51 9.02 9.06
C PHE A 76 -3.84 10.36 9.40
N ASP A 77 -4.36 11.03 10.43
CA ASP A 77 -3.96 12.38 10.86
C ASP A 77 -3.36 12.43 12.26
N GLY A 78 -3.25 11.28 12.94
CA GLY A 78 -2.79 11.19 14.32
C GLY A 78 -3.86 11.43 15.38
N LYS A 79 -5.11 11.72 15.01
CA LYS A 79 -6.19 12.07 15.96
C LYS A 79 -7.28 10.99 16.01
N HIS A 80 -7.46 10.26 14.92
CA HIS A 80 -8.47 9.21 14.84
C HIS A 80 -7.95 7.87 15.34
N SER A 81 -8.89 6.99 15.70
CA SER A 81 -8.63 5.59 16.05
C SER A 81 -9.65 4.68 15.39
N ILE A 82 -9.26 3.44 15.14
CA ILE A 82 -10.14 2.37 14.64
C ILE A 82 -10.11 1.18 15.58
N GLN A 83 -11.10 0.30 15.45
CA GLN A 83 -11.15 -0.98 16.15
C GLN A 83 -10.85 -2.12 15.19
N ILE A 84 -9.90 -2.99 15.55
CA ILE A 84 -9.64 -4.25 14.85
C ILE A 84 -9.58 -5.35 15.91
N ASN A 85 -10.36 -6.43 15.74
CA ASN A 85 -10.44 -7.53 16.72
C ASN A 85 -10.68 -7.06 18.18
N ALA A 86 -11.57 -6.07 18.38
CA ALA A 86 -11.86 -5.43 19.67
C ALA A 86 -10.68 -4.71 20.37
N MET A 87 -9.59 -4.46 19.63
CA MET A 87 -8.48 -3.62 20.07
C MET A 87 -8.51 -2.27 19.36
N SER A 88 -8.21 -1.21 20.11
CA SER A 88 -8.14 0.15 19.57
C SER A 88 -6.75 0.44 19.00
N TYR A 89 -6.72 0.96 17.78
CA TYR A 89 -5.51 1.39 17.10
C TYR A 89 -5.61 2.85 16.71
N ARG A 90 -4.60 3.64 17.07
CA ARG A 90 -4.46 5.04 16.65
C ARG A 90 -3.97 5.10 15.21
N LEU A 91 -4.62 5.94 14.41
CA LEU A 91 -4.24 6.21 13.02
C LEU A 91 -3.17 7.30 12.97
N GLY A 92 -1.92 6.90 12.75
CA GLY A 92 -0.77 7.79 12.59
C GLY A 92 -0.59 8.28 11.15
N THR A 93 0.10 9.40 10.98
CA THR A 93 0.28 10.06 9.68
C THR A 93 1.16 9.26 8.71
N PRO A 94 1.06 9.52 7.39
CA PRO A 94 2.01 8.98 6.41
C PRO A 94 3.47 9.25 6.77
N ALA A 95 3.77 10.43 7.33
CA ALA A 95 5.11 10.78 7.78
C ALA A 95 5.60 9.88 8.93
N ALA A 96 4.72 9.53 9.87
CA ALA A 96 5.05 8.59 10.96
C ALA A 96 5.31 7.18 10.42
N ALA A 97 4.57 6.75 9.40
CA ALA A 97 4.81 5.48 8.72
C ALA A 97 6.16 5.45 8.01
N LEU A 98 6.53 6.51 7.29
CA LEU A 98 7.84 6.63 6.66
C LEU A 98 8.99 6.61 7.68
N ALA A 99 8.80 7.26 8.83
CA ALA A 99 9.75 7.20 9.93
C ALA A 99 9.93 5.77 10.46
N LEU A 100 8.84 4.99 10.55
CA LEU A 100 8.89 3.57 10.90
C LEU A 100 9.66 2.76 9.86
N LEU A 101 9.59 3.11 8.58
CA LEU A 101 10.35 2.46 7.50
C LEU A 101 11.82 2.91 7.42
N ARG A 102 12.26 3.87 8.25
CA ARG A 102 13.66 4.34 8.36
C ARG A 102 14.27 4.81 7.03
N GLY A 103 13.44 5.35 6.13
CA GLY A 103 13.89 5.82 4.82
C GLY A 103 14.17 4.71 3.79
N THR A 104 14.02 3.43 4.16
CA THR A 104 14.05 2.34 3.19
C THR A 104 12.85 2.47 2.27
N THR A 105 13.10 2.54 0.97
CA THR A 105 12.07 2.71 -0.06
C THR A 105 11.73 1.43 -0.79
N HIS A 106 12.58 0.40 -0.72
CA HIS A 106 12.37 -0.88 -1.38
C HIS A 106 12.14 -1.96 -0.33
N TRP A 107 10.99 -2.61 -0.41
CA TRP A 107 10.54 -3.60 0.55
C TRP A 107 10.06 -4.85 -0.16
N ILE A 108 10.18 -5.99 0.51
CA ILE A 108 9.71 -7.28 0.01
C ILE A 108 8.36 -7.57 0.67
N GLN A 109 7.32 -7.82 -0.12
CA GLN A 109 6.04 -8.24 0.40
C GLN A 109 6.06 -9.76 0.66
N ASP A 110 5.84 -10.17 1.91
CA ASP A 110 5.80 -11.61 2.20
C ASP A 110 4.51 -12.24 1.68
N LYS A 111 4.65 -13.09 0.66
CA LYS A 111 3.52 -13.76 -0.02
C LYS A 111 2.72 -14.67 0.90
N GLY A 112 3.41 -15.37 1.82
CA GLY A 112 2.76 -16.25 2.80
C GLY A 112 1.84 -15.46 3.74
N ALA A 113 2.32 -14.32 4.24
CA ALA A 113 1.58 -13.41 5.09
C ALA A 113 0.42 -12.74 4.33
N LEU A 114 0.64 -12.25 3.10
CA LEU A 114 -0.40 -11.66 2.27
C LEU A 114 -1.56 -12.63 2.02
N LEU A 115 -1.25 -13.86 1.58
CA LEU A 115 -2.24 -14.89 1.32
C LEU A 115 -3.04 -15.24 2.58
N SER A 116 -2.36 -15.32 3.73
CA SER A 116 -3.01 -15.52 5.03
C SER A 116 -4.03 -14.43 5.36
N VAL A 117 -3.73 -13.17 5.05
CA VAL A 117 -4.65 -12.05 5.28
C VAL A 117 -5.84 -12.11 4.33
N LEU A 118 -5.59 -12.35 3.04
CA LEU A 118 -6.64 -12.48 2.03
C LEU A 118 -7.62 -13.61 2.36
N LEU A 119 -7.11 -14.80 2.70
CA LEU A 119 -7.94 -15.94 3.09
C LEU A 119 -8.71 -15.67 4.38
N HIS A 120 -8.08 -15.01 5.36
CA HIS A 120 -8.76 -14.64 6.59
C HIS A 120 -9.92 -13.68 6.32
N ASN A 121 -9.68 -12.60 5.56
CA ASN A 121 -10.68 -11.60 5.23
C ASN A 121 -11.85 -12.19 4.42
N ALA A 122 -11.57 -13.08 3.46
CA ALA A 122 -12.59 -13.80 2.71
C ALA A 122 -13.47 -14.69 3.61
N ALA A 123 -12.88 -15.33 4.62
CA ALA A 123 -13.60 -16.20 5.56
C ALA A 123 -14.40 -15.41 6.60
N SER A 124 -13.87 -14.31 7.13
CA SER A 124 -14.47 -13.54 8.22
C SER A 124 -15.44 -12.45 7.75
N ARG A 125 -15.48 -12.13 6.44
CA ARG A 125 -16.25 -11.01 5.87
C ARG A 125 -16.02 -9.68 6.60
N GLY A 126 -14.84 -9.49 7.18
CA GLY A 126 -14.53 -8.34 8.03
C GLY A 126 -13.03 -8.09 8.20
N ALA A 127 -12.71 -6.89 8.67
CA ALA A 127 -11.34 -6.50 8.99
C ALA A 127 -10.90 -7.18 10.30
N GLY A 128 -9.81 -7.94 10.24
CA GLY A 128 -9.25 -8.64 11.39
C GLY A 128 -7.79 -8.99 11.17
N PHE A 129 -7.01 -9.01 12.25
CA PHE A 129 -5.65 -9.51 12.21
C PHE A 129 -5.66 -11.01 11.91
N SER A 130 -4.92 -11.43 10.89
CA SER A 130 -4.74 -12.84 10.55
C SER A 130 -3.80 -13.49 11.57
N PRO A 131 -4.29 -14.46 12.37
CA PRO A 131 -3.50 -15.02 13.46
C PRO A 131 -2.44 -16.02 12.99
N ARG A 132 -2.48 -16.46 11.72
CA ARG A 132 -1.64 -17.55 11.20
C ARG A 132 -1.01 -17.16 9.87
N ARG A 133 0.32 -17.20 9.81
CA ARG A 133 1.08 -17.09 8.55
C ARG A 133 1.13 -18.45 7.85
N ILE A 134 0.85 -18.48 6.55
CA ILE A 134 1.09 -19.65 5.71
C ILE A 134 2.60 -19.75 5.50
N HIS A 135 3.18 -20.87 5.92
CA HIS A 135 4.61 -21.11 5.77
C HIS A 135 4.95 -21.32 4.29
N ARG A 136 5.77 -20.43 3.73
CA ARG A 136 6.35 -20.51 2.39
C ARG A 136 7.79 -20.05 2.43
N GLU A 137 8.56 -20.40 1.40
CA GLU A 137 9.89 -19.86 1.22
C GLU A 137 9.83 -18.33 1.14
N ARG A 138 10.67 -17.67 1.94
CA ARG A 138 10.71 -16.21 2.06
C ARG A 138 11.80 -15.68 1.15
N VAL A 139 11.50 -14.61 0.44
CA VAL A 139 12.50 -13.85 -0.30
C VAL A 139 13.21 -12.87 0.65
N TYR A 140 14.54 -12.89 0.62
CA TYR A 140 15.39 -12.04 1.46
C TYR A 140 16.11 -10.94 0.67
N ALA A 141 16.07 -11.01 -0.66
CA ALA A 141 16.68 -10.02 -1.53
C ALA A 141 15.86 -9.87 -2.81
N VAL A 142 15.67 -8.62 -3.25
CA VAL A 142 15.07 -8.33 -4.55
C VAL A 142 16.07 -8.72 -5.65
N PRO A 143 15.69 -9.58 -6.61
CA PRO A 143 16.57 -9.93 -7.72
C PRO A 143 16.95 -8.71 -8.57
N PRO A 144 18.16 -8.69 -9.17
CA PRO A 144 18.55 -7.61 -10.07
C PRO A 144 17.72 -7.62 -11.36
N GLY A 145 17.45 -6.44 -11.91
CA GLY A 145 16.74 -6.29 -13.19
C GLY A 145 15.23 -6.52 -13.13
N VAL A 146 14.65 -6.62 -11.93
CA VAL A 146 13.19 -6.72 -11.75
C VAL A 146 12.51 -5.46 -12.31
N PRO A 147 11.46 -5.59 -13.14
CA PRO A 147 10.74 -4.46 -13.69
C PRO A 147 10.10 -3.62 -12.58
N ILE A 148 10.07 -2.31 -12.80
CA ILE A 148 9.46 -1.35 -11.87
C ILE A 148 8.18 -0.82 -12.51
N GLU A 149 7.06 -1.05 -11.82
CA GLU A 149 5.78 -0.44 -12.09
C GLU A 149 5.61 0.78 -11.19
N ARG A 150 5.31 1.93 -11.79
CA ARG A 150 5.10 3.20 -11.07
C ARG A 150 3.62 3.50 -10.98
N LEU A 151 3.22 4.23 -9.93
CA LEU A 151 1.85 4.72 -9.83
C LEU A 151 1.56 5.60 -11.04
N SER A 152 0.40 5.38 -11.66
CA SER A 152 -0.11 6.28 -12.70
C SER A 152 -0.38 7.63 -12.05
N ARG A 153 0.61 8.51 -12.06
CA ARG A 153 0.43 9.90 -11.65
C ARG A 153 -0.51 10.51 -12.66
N HIS A 154 -1.80 10.58 -12.34
CA HIS A 154 -2.71 11.39 -13.13
C HIS A 154 -2.24 12.84 -12.96
N ASP A 155 -1.53 13.33 -13.97
CA ASP A 155 -1.27 14.75 -14.10
C ASP A 155 -2.62 15.42 -14.38
N PRO A 156 -3.13 16.32 -13.53
CA PRO A 156 -4.39 17.02 -13.81
C PRO A 156 -4.28 18.00 -15.01
N GLY A 157 -3.20 17.94 -15.79
CA GLY A 157 -2.96 18.73 -16.98
C GLY A 157 -2.99 17.97 -18.31
N GLU A 158 -3.18 16.64 -18.30
CA GLU A 158 -3.23 15.84 -19.53
C GLU A 158 -4.68 15.47 -19.89
N GLN A 159 -5.52 16.49 -20.03
CA GLN A 159 -6.77 16.38 -20.77
C GLN A 159 -6.70 17.26 -22.02
N ASP A 160 -6.73 16.57 -23.15
CA ASP A 160 -7.20 17.00 -24.46
C ASP A 160 -6.24 17.83 -25.35
N GLY A 161 -5.18 17.18 -25.83
CA GLY A 161 -4.37 17.63 -26.97
C GLY A 161 -4.69 16.90 -28.28
N SER A 162 -5.78 16.12 -28.34
CA SER A 162 -6.10 15.23 -29.47
C SER A 162 -7.48 15.52 -30.06
N LEU A 163 -7.72 16.79 -30.42
CA LEU A 163 -8.77 17.18 -31.36
C LEU A 163 -8.11 17.82 -32.60
N TRP A 164 -7.29 17.01 -33.29
CA TRP A 164 -6.85 17.34 -34.63
C TRP A 164 -7.93 16.93 -35.64
N LEU A 165 -8.30 17.92 -36.48
CA LEU A 165 -8.69 17.80 -37.88
C LEU A 165 -10.08 17.22 -38.18
N MET A 166 -11.04 18.12 -38.44
CA MET A 166 -11.86 18.01 -39.65
C MET A 166 -11.77 19.34 -40.42
N PRO A 167 -11.47 19.31 -41.73
CA PRO A 167 -11.48 20.51 -42.54
C PRO A 167 -12.92 20.96 -42.83
N GLU A 168 -13.04 22.25 -43.13
CA GLU A 168 -14.26 22.94 -43.55
C GLU A 168 -15.06 22.13 -44.58
N GLY A 169 -16.33 21.90 -44.27
CA GLY A 169 -17.35 21.50 -45.23
C GLY A 169 -18.20 22.71 -45.56
N ASP A 170 -17.75 23.47 -46.55
CA ASP A 170 -18.58 24.37 -47.33
C ASP A 170 -19.54 23.52 -48.17
N GLU A 171 -20.87 23.67 -48.01
CA GLU A 171 -21.83 23.51 -49.10
C GLU A 171 -23.25 23.99 -48.69
N ARG A 172 -23.62 25.11 -49.32
CA ARG A 172 -24.96 25.56 -49.79
C ARG A 172 -25.89 26.33 -48.86
#